data_AF-A0A4V0I614-F1
#
_entry.id   AF-A0A4V0I614-F1
#
_cell.length_a   1.000
_cell.length_b   1.000
_cell.length_c   1.000
_cell.angle_alpha   90.00
_cell.angle_beta   90.00
_cell.angle_gamma   90.00
#
_symmetry.space_group_name_H-M   'P 1'
#
loop_
_entity.id
_entity.type
_entity.pdbx_description
1 polymer ?
#
loop_
_entity_poly.entity_id
_entity_poly.type
_entity_poly.pdbx_seq_one_letter_code
_entity_poly.pdbx_strand_id
1 'polypeptide(L)'
;MADDFAMRMQLQRVVAYRELRAGVRRSGRGNVFFALVMLFFAYLVWEQRAAAGGVPLAAVLYGALAVGELCVGLFKWLFPSAEGVLLDGFVLLAFVGYNFLAFLGGRPPAYVILFGLFMLWAAVGRFKAYAQLRRMFAHRPSPEHLAWFDDLVAEIRAADPQADELALDLPTKPHWKVKLLGTTAFFVGAKGDPVWVAGPDDFELLRERADHGTGRRKALLRLGADHAAEFQVTDATWANYAKWRAANPLSSAAAHTG
;
A
#
# COMPACT_ATOMS: atom_id res chain seq x y z
N MET A 1 12.76 24.77 -12.14
CA MET A 1 11.52 24.16 -12.67
C MET A 1 11.70 22.68 -13.02
N ALA A 2 12.69 22.29 -13.83
CA ALA A 2 12.95 20.86 -14.13
C ALA A 2 13.35 20.05 -12.88
N ASP A 3 14.14 20.64 -11.98
CA ASP A 3 14.63 19.97 -10.77
C ASP A 3 13.51 19.67 -9.76
N ASP A 4 12.62 20.64 -9.48
CA ASP A 4 11.47 20.47 -8.60
C ASP A 4 10.50 19.39 -9.10
N PHE A 5 10.31 19.30 -10.42
CA PHE A 5 9.48 18.26 -11.01
C PHE A 5 10.13 16.88 -10.87
N ALA A 6 11.44 16.76 -11.17
CA ALA A 6 12.18 15.53 -11.00
C ALA A 6 12.19 15.04 -9.54
N MET A 7 12.38 15.97 -8.59
CA MET A 7 12.30 15.69 -7.17
C MET A 7 10.91 15.19 -6.75
N ARG A 8 9.83 15.85 -7.18
CA ARG A 8 8.45 15.40 -6.93
C ARG A 8 8.18 14.01 -7.49
N MET A 9 8.62 13.74 -8.72
CA MET A 9 8.50 12.41 -9.33
C MET A 9 9.26 11.34 -8.54
N GLN A 10 10.45 11.67 -8.02
CA GLN A 10 11.21 10.76 -7.16
C GLN A 10 10.47 10.48 -5.84
N LEU A 11 9.87 11.50 -5.22
CA LEU A 11 9.08 11.35 -3.99
C LEU A 11 7.81 10.52 -4.22
N GLN A 12 7.09 10.76 -5.31
CA GLN A 12 5.93 9.95 -5.70
C GLN A 12 6.30 8.48 -5.91
N ARG A 13 7.48 8.21 -6.51
CA ARG A 13 8.01 6.84 -6.63
C ARG A 13 8.28 6.20 -5.26
N VAL A 14 8.83 6.96 -4.31
CA VAL A 14 9.05 6.49 -2.93
C VAL A 14 7.72 6.14 -2.27
N VAL A 15 6.72 7.02 -2.38
CA VAL A 15 5.35 6.79 -1.87
C VAL A 15 4.75 5.51 -2.45
N ALA A 16 4.73 5.37 -3.78
CA ALA A 16 4.18 4.20 -4.46
C ALA A 16 4.90 2.91 -4.04
N TYR A 17 6.22 2.97 -3.83
CA TYR A 17 6.99 1.83 -3.35
C TYR A 17 6.66 1.47 -1.89
N ARG A 18 6.41 2.45 -1.01
CA ARG A 18 5.97 2.20 0.38
C ARG A 18 4.59 1.53 0.41
N GLU A 19 3.65 2.00 -0.40
CA GLU A 19 2.33 1.37 -0.54
C GLU A 19 2.43 -0.08 -1.01
N LEU A 20 3.30 -0.32 -2.01
CA LEU A 20 3.62 -1.67 -2.46
C LEU A 20 4.12 -2.54 -1.29
N ARG A 21 5.11 -2.06 -0.54
CA ARG A 21 5.67 -2.80 0.60
C ARG A 21 4.60 -3.10 1.65
N ALA A 22 3.72 -2.15 1.95
CA ALA A 22 2.61 -2.34 2.86
C ALA A 22 1.62 -3.40 2.35
N GLY A 23 1.31 -3.38 1.04
CA GLY A 23 0.50 -4.39 0.38
C GLY A 23 1.11 -5.80 0.47
N VAL A 24 2.42 -5.92 0.21
CA VAL A 24 3.15 -7.20 0.32
C VAL A 24 3.15 -7.70 1.77
N ARG A 25 3.39 -6.85 2.77
CA ARG A 25 3.30 -7.22 4.20
C ARG A 25 1.90 -7.71 4.57
N ARG A 26 0.86 -7.01 4.10
CA ARG A 26 -0.54 -7.40 4.34
C ARG A 26 -0.83 -8.76 3.72
N SER A 27 -0.36 -9.00 2.49
CA SER A 27 -0.44 -10.33 1.87
C SER A 27 0.30 -11.38 2.68
N GLY A 28 1.49 -11.08 3.22
CA GLY A 28 2.26 -12.00 4.06
C GLY A 28 1.51 -12.47 5.30
N ARG A 29 0.72 -11.58 5.95
CA ARG A 29 -0.19 -12.00 7.04
C ARG A 29 -1.24 -13.00 6.57
N GLY A 30 -1.73 -12.84 5.35
CA GLY A 30 -2.62 -13.80 4.69
C GLY A 30 -1.96 -15.17 4.50
N ASN A 31 -0.69 -15.21 4.06
CA ASN A 31 0.07 -16.46 3.94
C ASN A 31 0.23 -17.15 5.30
N VAL A 32 0.52 -16.40 6.38
CA VAL A 32 0.62 -16.98 7.74
C VAL A 32 -0.73 -17.59 8.16
N PHE A 33 -1.83 -16.87 7.97
CA PHE A 33 -3.16 -17.41 8.26
C PHE A 33 -3.45 -18.68 7.46
N PHE A 34 -3.13 -18.67 6.16
CA PHE A 34 -3.32 -19.83 5.29
C PHE A 34 -2.47 -21.02 5.72
N ALA A 35 -1.21 -20.80 6.12
CA ALA A 35 -0.35 -21.83 6.68
C ALA A 35 -0.97 -22.47 7.93
N LEU A 36 -1.54 -21.68 8.85
CA LEU A 36 -2.23 -22.20 10.04
C LEU A 36 -3.43 -23.08 9.67
N VAL A 37 -4.23 -22.66 8.69
CA VAL A 37 -5.36 -23.46 8.17
C VAL A 37 -4.87 -24.78 7.59
N MET A 38 -3.76 -24.78 6.86
CA MET A 38 -3.20 -26.01 6.29
C MET A 38 -2.57 -26.92 7.35
N LEU A 39 -1.92 -26.37 8.38
CA LEU A 39 -1.47 -27.15 9.54
C LEU A 39 -2.65 -27.81 10.25
N PHE A 40 -3.77 -27.09 10.41
CA PHE A 40 -4.99 -27.66 10.97
C PHE A 40 -5.50 -28.83 10.13
N PHE A 41 -5.56 -28.70 8.80
CA PHE A 41 -5.93 -29.83 7.93
C PHE A 41 -4.93 -30.98 7.96
N ALA A 42 -3.62 -30.69 8.00
CA ALA A 42 -2.58 -31.70 8.16
C ALA A 42 -2.79 -32.51 9.45
N TYR A 43 -3.11 -31.83 10.55
CA TYR A 43 -3.43 -32.44 11.83
C TYR A 43 -4.66 -33.35 11.75
N LEU A 44 -5.77 -32.89 11.15
CA LEU A 44 -6.98 -33.72 11.00
C LEU A 44 -6.72 -34.97 10.15
N VAL A 45 -5.97 -34.84 9.06
CA VAL A 45 -5.59 -35.98 8.20
C VAL A 45 -4.67 -36.94 8.95
N TRP A 46 -3.73 -36.41 9.73
CA TRP A 46 -2.87 -37.20 10.59
C TRP A 46 -3.69 -37.98 11.60
N GLU A 47 -4.57 -37.34 12.37
CA GLU A 47 -5.41 -37.97 13.39
C GLU A 47 -6.26 -39.12 12.81
N GLN A 48 -6.92 -38.89 11.67
CA GLN A 48 -7.74 -39.92 11.01
C GLN A 48 -6.95 -41.14 10.53
N ARG A 49 -5.71 -40.95 10.09
CA ARG A 49 -4.87 -42.00 9.47
C ARG A 49 -3.85 -42.61 10.41
N ALA A 50 -3.47 -41.91 11.48
CA ALA A 50 -2.56 -42.40 12.50
C ALA A 50 -3.11 -43.65 13.20
N ALA A 51 -4.45 -43.74 13.34
CA ALA A 51 -5.14 -44.94 13.82
C ALA A 51 -4.88 -46.19 12.95
N ALA A 52 -4.48 -46.03 11.68
CA ALA A 52 -4.15 -47.10 10.76
C ALA A 52 -2.64 -47.44 10.71
N GLY A 53 -1.82 -46.87 11.60
CA GLY A 53 -0.41 -47.25 11.80
C GLY A 53 0.58 -46.71 10.76
N GLY A 54 0.16 -45.82 9.86
CA GLY A 54 1.04 -45.22 8.84
C GLY A 54 1.10 -43.71 8.93
N VAL A 55 2.24 -43.12 8.52
CA VAL A 55 2.34 -41.68 8.26
C VAL A 55 1.61 -41.37 6.96
N PRO A 56 0.45 -40.68 6.97
CA PRO A 56 -0.22 -40.34 5.73
C PRO A 56 0.65 -39.35 4.94
N LEU A 57 1.10 -39.77 3.76
CA LEU A 57 1.85 -38.90 2.83
C LEU A 57 1.17 -37.54 2.64
N ALA A 58 -0.16 -37.52 2.59
CA ALA A 58 -0.96 -36.30 2.52
C ALA A 58 -0.68 -35.34 3.70
N ALA A 59 -0.56 -35.80 4.95
CA ALA A 59 -0.29 -34.92 6.09
C ALA A 59 1.14 -34.36 6.06
N VAL A 60 2.13 -35.17 5.67
CA VAL A 60 3.52 -34.70 5.49
C VAL A 60 3.55 -33.58 4.45
N LEU A 61 2.79 -33.73 3.37
CA LEU A 61 2.75 -32.76 2.29
C LEU A 61 2.00 -31.48 2.66
N TYR A 62 0.83 -31.57 3.29
CA TYR A 62 0.17 -30.39 3.85
C TYR A 62 1.05 -29.67 4.88
N GLY A 63 1.77 -30.43 5.71
CA GLY A 63 2.75 -29.88 6.66
C GLY A 63 3.89 -29.15 5.95
N ALA A 64 4.53 -29.77 4.95
CA ALA A 64 5.61 -29.17 4.19
C ALA A 64 5.16 -27.88 3.47
N LEU A 65 3.96 -27.90 2.88
CA LEU A 65 3.39 -26.74 2.20
C LEU A 65 3.01 -25.63 3.18
N ALA A 66 2.51 -25.98 4.37
CA ALA A 66 2.25 -25.01 5.42
C ALA A 66 3.52 -24.36 5.95
N VAL A 67 4.60 -25.14 6.12
CA VAL A 67 5.92 -24.58 6.43
C VAL A 67 6.39 -23.66 5.31
N GLY A 68 6.20 -24.03 4.03
CA GLY A 68 6.52 -23.18 2.89
C GLY A 68 5.77 -21.85 2.91
N GLU A 69 4.45 -21.87 3.05
CA GLU A 69 3.61 -20.67 3.15
C GLU A 69 3.95 -19.82 4.37
N LEU A 70 4.25 -20.43 5.51
CA LEU A 70 4.70 -19.73 6.71
C LEU A 70 6.03 -19.02 6.45
N CYS A 71 7.02 -19.71 5.88
CA CYS A 71 8.30 -19.12 5.51
C CYS A 71 8.14 -17.96 4.53
N VAL A 72 7.29 -18.08 3.51
CA VAL A 72 7.00 -16.99 2.57
C VAL A 72 6.28 -15.83 3.25
N GLY A 73 5.32 -16.12 4.13
CA GLY A 73 4.62 -15.12 4.93
C GLY A 73 5.57 -14.30 5.82
N LEU A 74 6.46 -14.99 6.53
CA LEU A 74 7.51 -14.37 7.35
C LEU A 74 8.51 -13.59 6.50
N PHE A 75 8.94 -14.15 5.37
CA PHE A 75 9.84 -13.48 4.44
C PHE A 75 9.24 -12.17 3.92
N LYS A 76 7.98 -12.15 3.49
CA LYS A 76 7.28 -10.92 3.07
C LYS A 76 7.13 -9.89 4.19
N TRP A 77 6.99 -10.36 5.43
CA TRP A 77 6.88 -9.47 6.57
C TRP A 77 8.20 -8.74 6.85
N LEU A 78 9.32 -9.48 6.84
CA LEU A 78 10.68 -8.97 7.05
C LEU A 78 11.21 -8.18 5.85
N PHE A 79 11.08 -8.75 4.65
CA PHE A 79 11.62 -8.25 3.39
C PHE A 79 10.50 -8.04 2.35
N PRO A 80 9.59 -7.08 2.57
CA PRO A 80 8.51 -6.83 1.61
C PRO A 80 9.08 -6.33 0.29
N SER A 81 9.01 -7.19 -0.73
CA SER A 81 9.50 -6.91 -2.07
C SER A 81 8.69 -7.69 -3.11
N ALA A 82 8.96 -7.40 -4.39
CA ALA A 82 8.39 -8.17 -5.50
C ALA A 82 8.81 -9.64 -5.45
N GLU A 83 10.03 -9.95 -4.99
CA GLU A 83 10.49 -11.33 -4.81
C GLU A 83 9.60 -12.12 -3.85
N GLY A 84 9.07 -11.47 -2.79
CA GLY A 84 8.11 -12.13 -1.90
C GLY A 84 6.82 -12.56 -2.61
N VAL A 85 6.37 -11.81 -3.62
CA VAL A 85 5.21 -12.18 -4.46
C VAL A 85 5.56 -13.33 -5.41
N LEU A 86 6.80 -13.36 -5.91
CA LEU A 86 7.29 -14.45 -6.75
C LEU A 86 7.34 -15.78 -5.99
N LEU A 87 7.77 -15.75 -4.72
CA LEU A 87 7.79 -16.92 -3.86
C LEU A 87 6.39 -17.54 -3.68
N ASP A 88 5.32 -16.73 -3.59
CA ASP A 88 3.95 -17.27 -3.62
C ASP A 88 3.69 -18.10 -4.87
N GLY A 89 4.11 -17.59 -6.03
CA GLY A 89 3.91 -18.27 -7.30
C GLY A 89 4.56 -19.65 -7.31
N PHE A 90 5.75 -19.77 -6.73
CA PHE A 90 6.44 -21.06 -6.60
C PHE A 90 5.75 -22.00 -5.61
N VAL A 91 5.28 -21.52 -4.47
CA VAL A 91 4.55 -22.37 -3.51
C VAL A 91 3.24 -22.87 -4.12
N LEU A 92 2.48 -22.01 -4.80
CA LEU A 92 1.27 -22.39 -5.52
C LEU A 92 1.57 -23.39 -6.64
N LEU A 93 2.67 -23.23 -7.36
CA LEU A 93 3.07 -24.17 -8.40
C LEU A 93 3.48 -25.54 -7.84
N ALA A 94 4.13 -25.56 -6.66
CA ALA A 94 4.39 -26.81 -5.94
C ALA A 94 3.08 -27.52 -5.54
N PHE A 95 2.06 -26.76 -5.12
CA PHE A 95 0.70 -27.29 -4.90
C PHE A 95 0.09 -27.91 -6.15
N VAL A 96 0.22 -27.25 -7.30
CA VAL A 96 -0.29 -27.76 -8.57
C VAL A 96 0.44 -29.05 -8.96
N GLY A 97 1.77 -29.04 -8.90
CA GLY A 97 2.58 -30.22 -9.19
C GLY A 97 2.21 -31.41 -8.31
N TYR A 98 1.95 -31.17 -7.02
CA TYR A 98 1.45 -32.20 -6.12
C TYR A 98 0.07 -32.74 -6.54
N ASN A 99 -0.91 -31.87 -6.79
CA ASN A 99 -2.24 -32.28 -7.23
C ASN A 99 -2.17 -33.12 -8.53
N PHE A 100 -1.25 -32.77 -9.42
CA PHE A 100 -0.99 -33.54 -10.63
C PHE A 100 -0.37 -34.92 -10.35
N LEU A 101 0.60 -35.03 -9.44
CA LEU A 101 1.15 -36.34 -9.04
C LEU A 101 0.10 -37.23 -8.37
N ALA A 102 -0.76 -36.65 -7.53
CA ALA A 102 -1.89 -37.37 -6.94
C ALA A 102 -2.87 -37.90 -8.00
N PHE A 103 -3.07 -37.14 -9.10
CA PHE A 103 -3.86 -37.58 -10.25
C PHE A 103 -3.23 -38.78 -10.99
N LEU A 104 -1.91 -38.91 -11.02
CA LEU A 104 -1.26 -40.09 -11.62
C LEU A 104 -1.45 -41.36 -10.78
N GLY A 105 -1.69 -41.22 -9.47
CA GLY A 105 -1.94 -42.33 -8.55
C GLY A 105 -3.37 -42.91 -8.59
N GLY A 106 -4.27 -42.37 -9.42
CA GLY A 106 -5.66 -42.79 -9.55
C GLY A 106 -6.57 -41.64 -9.95
N ARG A 107 -7.87 -41.88 -10.18
CA ARG A 107 -8.81 -40.80 -10.52
C ARG A 107 -9.13 -39.96 -9.28
N PRO A 108 -8.63 -38.71 -9.17
CA PRO A 108 -8.99 -37.89 -8.03
C PRO A 108 -10.42 -37.36 -8.20
N PRO A 109 -11.08 -36.98 -7.11
CA PRO A 109 -12.38 -36.32 -7.17
C PRO A 109 -12.33 -35.02 -7.99
N ALA A 110 -13.42 -34.67 -8.66
CA ALA A 110 -13.51 -33.48 -9.53
C ALA A 110 -13.13 -32.18 -8.81
N TYR A 111 -13.44 -32.05 -7.51
CA TYR A 111 -13.09 -30.86 -6.72
C TYR A 111 -11.58 -30.67 -6.58
N VAL A 112 -10.78 -31.74 -6.56
CA VAL A 112 -9.31 -31.68 -6.50
C VAL A 112 -8.75 -31.11 -7.80
N ILE A 113 -9.32 -31.54 -8.94
CA ILE A 113 -8.93 -31.04 -10.26
C ILE A 113 -9.26 -29.56 -10.39
N LEU A 114 -10.49 -29.16 -10.04
CA LEU A 114 -10.91 -27.76 -10.06
C LEU A 114 -10.04 -26.89 -9.15
N PHE A 115 -9.73 -27.38 -7.95
CA PHE A 115 -8.84 -26.68 -7.02
C PHE A 115 -7.42 -26.56 -7.58
N GLY A 116 -6.87 -27.62 -8.18
CA GLY A 116 -5.56 -27.59 -8.84
C GLY A 116 -5.50 -26.57 -10.00
N LEU A 117 -6.53 -26.52 -10.84
CA LEU A 117 -6.64 -25.53 -11.92
C LEU A 117 -6.73 -24.09 -11.39
N PHE A 118 -7.52 -23.88 -10.32
CA PHE A 118 -7.61 -22.60 -9.65
C PHE A 118 -6.25 -22.15 -9.09
N MET A 119 -5.52 -23.07 -8.43
CA MET A 119 -4.18 -22.78 -7.89
C MET A 119 -3.17 -22.47 -9.00
N LEU A 120 -3.25 -23.15 -10.15
CA LEU A 120 -2.41 -22.86 -11.31
C LEU A 120 -2.69 -21.47 -11.88
N TRP A 121 -3.97 -21.12 -12.04
CA TRP A 121 -4.38 -19.79 -12.46
C TRP A 121 -3.88 -18.71 -11.49
N ALA A 122 -4.03 -18.95 -10.18
CA ALA A 122 -3.53 -18.05 -9.14
C ALA A 122 -1.99 -17.91 -9.19
N ALA A 123 -1.26 -19.00 -9.40
CA ALA A 123 0.20 -18.99 -9.55
C ALA A 123 0.63 -18.11 -10.73
N VAL A 124 0.01 -18.30 -11.91
CA VAL A 124 0.24 -17.47 -13.09
C VAL A 124 -0.04 -15.99 -12.80
N GLY A 125 -1.11 -15.70 -12.05
CA GLY A 125 -1.42 -14.36 -11.56
C GLY A 125 -0.28 -13.75 -10.74
N ARG A 126 0.36 -14.52 -9.85
CA ARG A 126 1.52 -14.08 -9.05
C ARG A 126 2.75 -13.78 -9.91
N PHE A 127 3.05 -14.62 -10.91
CA PHE A 127 4.15 -14.35 -11.85
C PHE A 127 3.90 -13.08 -12.68
N LYS A 128 2.66 -12.85 -13.14
CA LYS A 128 2.28 -11.62 -13.83
C LYS A 128 2.42 -10.40 -12.93
N ALA A 129 1.93 -10.47 -11.69
CA ALA A 129 2.08 -9.40 -10.71
C ALA A 129 3.56 -9.11 -10.43
N TYR A 130 4.39 -10.14 -10.23
CA TYR A 130 5.84 -9.97 -10.10
C TYR A 130 6.46 -9.23 -11.30
N ALA A 131 6.14 -9.65 -12.52
CA ALA A 131 6.66 -9.01 -13.73
C ALA A 131 6.25 -7.54 -13.83
N GLN A 132 5.00 -7.21 -13.50
CA GLN A 132 4.51 -5.83 -13.46
C GLN A 132 5.25 -5.00 -12.40
N LEU A 133 5.39 -5.52 -11.18
CA LEU A 133 6.10 -4.85 -10.09
C LEU A 133 7.58 -4.63 -10.39
N ARG A 134 8.23 -5.62 -11.02
CA ARG A 134 9.64 -5.50 -11.43
C ARG A 134 9.83 -4.45 -12.52
N ARG A 135 8.86 -4.30 -13.42
CA ARG A 135 8.88 -3.23 -14.44
C ARG A 135 8.65 -1.86 -13.83
N MET A 136 7.62 -1.70 -12.98
CA MET A 136 7.31 -0.43 -12.32
C MET A 136 8.43 0.05 -11.39
N PHE A 137 9.10 -0.87 -10.71
CA PHE A 137 10.17 -0.57 -9.74
C PHE A 137 11.50 -1.22 -10.14
N ALA A 138 11.90 -1.03 -11.41
CA ALA A 138 13.17 -1.55 -11.93
C ALA A 138 14.36 -1.04 -11.09
N HIS A 139 14.34 0.25 -10.76
CA HIS A 139 15.20 0.83 -9.73
C HIS A 139 14.40 1.01 -8.43
N ARG A 140 14.89 0.43 -7.34
CA ARG A 140 14.27 0.56 -6.02
C ARG A 140 14.78 1.82 -5.35
N PRO A 141 13.93 2.57 -4.63
CA PRO A 141 14.42 3.55 -3.69
C PRO A 141 15.42 2.90 -2.72
N SER A 142 16.49 3.62 -2.38
CA SER A 142 17.43 3.16 -1.36
C SER A 142 16.74 3.04 0.00
N PRO A 143 17.23 2.17 0.90
CA PRO A 143 16.74 2.10 2.27
C PRO A 143 16.80 3.44 2.99
N GLU A 144 17.83 4.25 2.72
CA GLU A 144 18.01 5.59 3.28
C GLU A 144 16.91 6.55 2.83
N HIS A 145 16.55 6.57 1.54
CA HIS A 145 15.44 7.40 1.07
C HIS A 145 14.10 6.99 1.69
N LEU A 146 13.91 5.70 1.96
CA LEU A 146 12.72 5.21 2.63
C LEU A 146 12.68 5.63 4.10
N ALA A 147 13.79 5.50 4.82
CA ALA A 147 13.90 5.91 6.21
C ALA A 147 13.69 7.42 6.36
N TRP A 148 14.39 8.22 5.54
CA TRP A 148 14.20 9.67 5.51
C TRP A 148 12.74 10.07 5.24
N PHE A 149 12.07 9.37 4.32
CA PHE A 149 10.66 9.64 4.02
C PHE A 149 9.74 9.22 5.17
N ASP A 150 10.04 8.12 5.86
CA ASP A 150 9.31 7.69 7.05
C ASP A 150 9.44 8.73 8.19
N ASP A 151 10.63 9.30 8.38
CA ASP A 151 10.89 10.36 9.35
C ASP A 151 10.13 11.64 8.98
N LEU A 152 10.15 12.03 7.71
CA LEU A 152 9.35 13.15 7.20
C LEU A 152 7.86 12.93 7.47
N VAL A 153 7.33 11.73 7.19
CA VAL A 153 5.92 11.40 7.47
C VAL A 153 5.60 11.52 8.97
N ALA A 154 6.52 11.10 9.85
CA ALA A 154 6.36 11.23 11.29
C ALA A 154 6.37 12.70 11.74
N GLU A 155 7.28 13.51 11.19
CA GLU A 155 7.35 14.95 11.44
C GLU A 155 6.04 15.64 11.04
N ILE A 156 5.54 15.39 9.83
CA ILE A 156 4.30 15.99 9.31
C ILE A 156 3.11 15.63 10.20
N ARG A 157 3.07 14.41 10.74
CA ARG A 157 2.00 13.98 11.64
C ARG A 157 2.00 14.72 12.97
N ALA A 158 3.19 15.02 13.49
CA ALA A 158 3.37 15.72 14.75
C ALA A 158 3.26 17.25 14.61
N ALA A 159 3.28 17.76 13.38
CA ALA A 159 3.30 19.19 13.13
C ALA A 159 2.00 19.89 13.58
N ASP A 160 2.19 21.03 14.25
CA ASP A 160 1.12 21.93 14.70
C ASP A 160 1.15 23.23 13.89
N PRO A 161 0.10 23.58 13.14
CA PRO A 161 0.03 24.83 12.38
C PRO A 161 0.24 26.10 13.20
N GLN A 162 0.01 26.06 14.52
CA GLN A 162 0.24 27.21 15.40
C GLN A 162 1.72 27.44 15.70
N ALA A 163 2.52 26.37 15.70
CA ALA A 163 3.95 26.40 16.00
C ALA A 163 4.82 26.34 14.74
N ASP A 164 4.29 25.82 13.64
CA ASP A 164 4.99 25.59 12.39
C ASP A 164 4.26 26.25 11.22
N GLU A 165 4.86 27.31 10.68
CA GLU A 165 4.30 28.09 9.57
C GLU A 165 4.20 27.32 8.25
N LEU A 166 4.84 26.15 8.16
CA LEU A 166 4.78 25.27 6.99
C LEU A 166 3.75 24.16 7.15
N ALA A 167 3.14 24.03 8.32
CA ALA A 167 2.16 22.97 8.59
C ALA A 167 0.73 23.44 8.34
N LEU A 168 -0.09 22.55 7.78
CA LEU A 168 -1.53 22.70 7.67
C LEU A 168 -2.22 21.52 8.36
N ASP A 169 -3.32 21.81 9.02
CA ASP A 169 -4.21 20.79 9.56
C ASP A 169 -5.57 20.86 8.87
N LEU A 170 -5.90 19.82 8.10
CA LEU A 170 -7.08 19.74 7.26
C LEU A 170 -8.02 18.64 7.78
N PRO A 171 -9.02 18.97 8.62
CA PRO A 171 -9.95 18.00 9.22
C PRO A 171 -11.01 17.48 8.23
N THR A 172 -10.58 17.07 7.03
CA THR A 172 -11.38 16.40 6.02
C THR A 172 -11.66 14.94 6.38
N LYS A 173 -12.40 14.23 5.51
CA LYS A 173 -12.54 12.76 5.57
C LYS A 173 -11.93 12.16 4.30
N PRO A 174 -10.75 11.51 4.37
CA PRO A 174 -9.89 11.30 5.54
C PRO A 174 -9.23 12.60 6.03
N HIS A 175 -8.79 12.63 7.29
CA HIS A 175 -8.10 13.77 7.91
C HIS A 175 -6.67 13.83 7.39
N TRP A 176 -6.26 14.98 6.84
CA TRP A 176 -4.90 15.23 6.34
C TRP A 176 -4.11 16.18 7.23
N LYS A 177 -2.88 15.78 7.57
CA LYS A 177 -1.82 16.69 8.01
C LYS A 177 -0.97 17.02 6.79
N VAL A 178 -0.65 18.29 6.59
CA VAL A 178 0.10 18.73 5.40
C VAL A 178 1.32 19.52 5.82
N LYS A 179 2.43 19.33 5.09
CA LYS A 179 3.62 20.19 5.20
C LYS A 179 3.97 20.77 3.85
N LEU A 180 4.20 22.08 3.83
CA LEU A 180 4.49 22.88 2.65
C LEU A 180 6.00 23.13 2.59
N LEU A 181 6.69 22.45 1.67
CA LEU A 181 8.14 22.54 1.51
C LEU A 181 8.48 23.02 0.11
N GLY A 182 8.96 24.27 0.01
CA GLY A 182 9.23 24.92 -1.28
C GLY A 182 7.97 24.98 -2.14
N THR A 183 8.01 24.39 -3.33
CA THR A 183 6.88 24.29 -4.28
C THR A 183 6.01 23.05 -4.06
N THR A 184 6.28 22.23 -3.02
CA THR A 184 5.65 20.93 -2.84
C THR A 184 4.83 20.88 -1.55
N ALA A 185 3.62 20.32 -1.63
CA ALA A 185 2.76 20.02 -0.50
C ALA A 185 2.72 18.51 -0.25
N PHE A 186 3.07 18.08 0.97
CA PHE A 186 3.05 16.70 1.41
C PHE A 186 1.84 16.44 2.28
N PHE A 187 0.90 15.63 1.81
CA PHE A 187 -0.31 15.24 2.52
C PHE A 187 -0.09 13.88 3.19
N VAL A 188 -0.33 13.80 4.49
CA VAL A 188 -0.23 12.58 5.28
C VAL A 188 -1.56 12.33 5.99
N GLY A 189 -2.19 11.21 5.68
CA GLY A 189 -3.44 10.83 6.31
C GLY A 189 -3.24 10.37 7.75
N ALA A 190 -4.17 10.76 8.64
CA ALA A 190 -4.17 10.33 10.03
C ALA A 190 -4.40 8.81 10.21
N LYS A 191 -5.07 8.16 9.25
CA LYS A 191 -5.41 6.73 9.31
C LYS A 191 -5.05 6.02 8.01
N GLY A 192 -4.37 4.88 8.10
CA GLY A 192 -4.07 3.99 6.97
C GLY A 192 -2.81 4.35 6.17
N ASP A 193 -2.01 5.30 6.65
CA ASP A 193 -0.77 5.78 6.00
C ASP A 193 -0.90 6.24 4.52
N PRO A 194 -2.04 6.79 4.03
CA PRO A 194 -2.01 7.35 2.69
C PRO A 194 -1.11 8.60 2.72
N VAL A 195 -0.21 8.67 1.76
CA VAL A 195 0.67 9.82 1.57
C VAL A 195 0.50 10.31 0.14
N TRP A 196 0.41 11.61 -0.03
CA TRP A 196 0.33 12.20 -1.35
C TRP A 196 1.18 13.45 -1.46
N VAL A 197 1.73 13.67 -2.66
CA VAL A 197 2.69 14.73 -2.94
C VAL A 197 2.14 15.52 -4.12
N ALA A 198 1.85 16.79 -3.87
CA ALA A 198 1.17 17.69 -4.79
C ALA A 198 2.03 18.94 -5.04
N GLY A 199 1.98 19.47 -6.25
CA GLY A 199 2.49 20.80 -6.56
C GLY A 199 1.48 21.92 -6.29
N PRO A 200 1.83 23.17 -6.64
CA PRO A 200 0.96 24.33 -6.48
C PRO A 200 -0.28 24.28 -7.39
N ASP A 201 -0.20 23.56 -8.50
CA ASP A 201 -1.30 23.42 -9.47
C ASP A 201 -2.22 22.22 -9.15
N ASP A 202 -1.77 21.30 -8.29
CA ASP A 202 -2.48 20.06 -7.96
C ASP A 202 -3.38 20.20 -6.71
N PHE A 203 -3.22 21.30 -5.98
CA PHE A 203 -3.83 21.53 -4.67
C PHE A 203 -4.30 22.98 -4.52
N GLU A 204 -5.55 23.14 -4.08
CA GLU A 204 -6.08 24.45 -3.72
C GLU A 204 -7.04 24.36 -2.53
N LEU A 205 -6.89 25.29 -1.57
CA LEU A 205 -7.90 25.58 -0.57
C LEU A 205 -8.71 26.79 -1.02
N LEU A 206 -9.97 26.54 -1.36
CA LEU A 206 -10.94 27.56 -1.73
C LEU A 206 -11.67 28.05 -0.49
N ARG A 207 -11.76 29.38 -0.34
CA ARG A 207 -12.51 30.01 0.76
C ARG A 207 -13.97 30.17 0.35
N GLU A 208 -14.90 29.83 1.23
CA GLU A 208 -16.29 30.26 1.06
C GLU A 208 -16.40 31.78 1.35
N ARG A 209 -17.12 32.51 0.49
CA ARG A 209 -17.30 33.97 0.61
C ARG A 209 -18.09 34.41 1.84
N ALA A 210 -18.86 33.52 2.45
CA ALA A 210 -19.74 33.81 3.58
C ALA A 210 -19.09 33.43 4.91
N ASP A 211 -18.29 34.34 5.47
CA ASP A 211 -17.76 34.20 6.84
C ASP A 211 -18.76 34.84 7.82
N HIS A 212 -19.54 34.03 8.54
CA HIS A 212 -20.55 34.49 9.49
C HIS A 212 -19.99 34.90 10.87
N GLY A 213 -18.71 35.30 10.96
CA GLY A 213 -18.14 35.89 12.18
C GLY A 213 -17.90 34.92 13.34
N THR A 214 -17.83 33.61 13.06
CA THR A 214 -17.62 32.57 14.10
C THR A 214 -16.14 32.26 14.38
N GLY A 215 -15.21 32.89 13.67
CA GLY A 215 -13.76 32.61 13.76
C GLY A 215 -13.34 31.24 13.20
N ARG A 216 -14.28 30.46 12.63
CA ARG A 216 -14.00 29.19 11.96
C ARG A 216 -14.36 29.30 10.50
N ARG A 217 -13.33 29.31 9.65
CA ARG A 217 -13.48 29.54 8.22
C ARG A 217 -13.83 28.22 7.55
N LYS A 218 -14.91 28.21 6.77
CA LYS A 218 -15.20 27.09 5.88
C LYS A 218 -14.28 27.13 4.67
N ALA A 219 -13.66 25.99 4.38
CA ALA A 219 -12.81 25.79 3.23
C ALA A 219 -13.26 24.55 2.45
N LEU A 220 -12.99 24.58 1.15
CA LEU A 220 -13.11 23.43 0.27
C LEU A 220 -11.71 23.06 -0.22
N LEU A 221 -11.39 21.77 -0.17
CA LEU A 221 -10.11 21.23 -0.60
C LEU A 221 -10.29 20.64 -1.99
N ARG A 222 -9.61 21.24 -2.97
CA ARG A 222 -9.47 20.70 -4.32
C ARG A 222 -8.11 20.03 -4.43
N LEU A 223 -8.14 18.76 -4.83
CA LEU A 223 -7.00 17.88 -4.87
C LEU A 223 -7.06 17.10 -6.19
N GLY A 224 -6.33 17.57 -7.21
CA GLY A 224 -6.49 17.09 -8.57
C GLY A 224 -7.90 17.35 -9.11
N ALA A 225 -8.57 16.30 -9.60
CA ALA A 225 -9.97 16.37 -10.06
C ALA A 225 -10.99 16.22 -8.91
N ASP A 226 -10.55 15.74 -7.75
CA ASP A 226 -11.42 15.44 -6.63
C ASP A 226 -11.65 16.67 -5.75
N HIS A 227 -12.88 16.78 -5.24
CA HIS A 227 -13.30 17.84 -4.33
C HIS A 227 -13.70 17.20 -3.00
N ALA A 228 -13.07 17.61 -1.91
CA ALA A 228 -13.53 17.21 -0.59
C ALA A 228 -14.80 17.97 -0.20
N ALA A 229 -15.62 17.36 0.64
CA ALA A 229 -16.71 18.07 1.31
C ALA A 229 -16.18 19.25 2.15
N GLU A 230 -17.01 20.27 2.36
CA GLU A 230 -16.67 21.43 3.19
C GLU A 230 -16.19 21.04 4.59
N PHE A 231 -15.18 21.75 5.07
CA PHE A 231 -14.64 21.58 6.42
C PHE A 231 -14.17 22.91 6.99
N GLN A 232 -14.00 22.95 8.31
CA GLN A 232 -13.52 24.14 9.01
C GLN A 232 -12.00 24.09 9.11
N VAL A 233 -11.33 25.20 8.79
CA VAL A 233 -9.89 25.40 9.00
C VAL A 233 -9.63 26.45 10.07
N THR A 234 -8.53 26.28 10.79
CA THR A 234 -8.05 27.27 11.77
C THR A 234 -7.46 28.49 11.05
N ASP A 235 -7.42 29.63 11.74
CA ASP A 235 -6.78 30.84 11.19
C ASP A 235 -5.30 30.61 10.88
N ALA A 236 -4.58 29.85 11.71
CA ALA A 236 -3.18 29.49 11.50
C ALA A 236 -2.99 28.66 10.22
N THR A 237 -3.77 27.59 10.04
CA THR A 237 -3.77 26.79 8.79
C THR A 237 -4.02 27.67 7.57
N TRP A 238 -5.01 28.56 7.65
CA TRP A 238 -5.32 29.45 6.53
C TRP A 238 -4.19 30.44 6.24
N ALA A 239 -3.60 31.05 7.28
CA ALA A 239 -2.49 31.99 7.14
C ALA A 239 -1.26 31.33 6.51
N ASN A 240 -0.90 30.13 6.98
CA ASN A 240 0.20 29.33 6.46
C ASN A 240 -0.01 29.00 4.97
N TYR A 241 -1.21 28.53 4.61
CA TYR A 241 -1.56 28.26 3.22
C TYR A 241 -1.51 29.52 2.36
N ALA A 242 -2.09 30.63 2.82
CA ALA A 242 -2.10 31.89 2.07
C ALA A 242 -0.69 32.42 1.83
N LYS A 243 0.20 32.33 2.83
CA LYS A 243 1.61 32.69 2.72
C LYS A 243 2.32 31.83 1.67
N TRP A 244 2.16 30.51 1.75
CA TRP A 244 2.73 29.59 0.76
C TRP A 244 2.19 29.83 -0.64
N ARG A 245 0.89 30.10 -0.77
CA ARG A 245 0.23 30.35 -2.05
C ARG A 245 0.69 31.63 -2.71
N ALA A 246 0.93 32.69 -1.93
CA ALA A 246 1.49 33.93 -2.42
C ALA A 246 2.91 33.74 -2.98
N ALA A 247 3.72 32.87 -2.34
CA ALA A 247 5.06 32.51 -2.81
C ALA A 247 5.05 31.55 -4.03
N ASN A 248 3.96 30.79 -4.20
CA ASN A 248 3.82 29.77 -5.25
C ASN A 248 2.51 29.97 -6.03
N PRO A 249 2.43 31.03 -6.85
CA PRO A 249 1.24 31.33 -7.62
C PRO A 249 0.96 30.22 -8.64
N LEU A 250 -0.33 30.07 -8.93
CA LEU A 250 -0.86 29.11 -9.89
C LEU A 250 -0.30 29.40 -11.29
N SER A 251 0.14 28.36 -12.00
CA SER A 251 0.68 28.52 -13.35
C SER A 251 -0.44 29.02 -14.28
N SER A 252 -0.29 30.22 -14.85
CA SER A 252 -1.28 30.85 -15.74
C SER A 252 -1.61 30.06 -17.01
N ALA A 253 -0.84 29.01 -17.32
CA ALA A 253 -1.06 28.11 -18.45
C ALA A 253 -2.33 27.24 -18.35
N ALA A 254 -2.91 27.06 -17.15
CA ALA A 254 -4.15 26.29 -16.98
C ALA A 254 -5.43 27.05 -17.38
N ALA A 255 -5.35 28.33 -17.74
CA ALA A 255 -6.50 29.18 -18.06
C ALA A 255 -6.97 29.14 -19.53
N HIS A 256 -6.31 28.38 -20.41
CA HIS A 256 -6.62 28.34 -21.86
C HIS A 256 -7.18 27.02 -22.38
N THR A 257 -7.56 26.10 -21.49
CA THR A 257 -8.34 24.90 -21.87
C THR A 257 -9.64 24.88 -21.08
N GLY A 258 -10.58 25.72 -21.52
CA GLY A 258 -11.98 25.72 -21.11
C GLY A 258 -12.85 25.89 -22.33
#